data_AF-A0A060C842-F1
#
_entry.id   AF-A0A060C842-F1
#
_cell.length_a   1.000
_cell.length_b   1.000
_cell.length_c   1.000
_cell.angle_alpha   90.00
_cell.angle_beta   90.00
_cell.angle_gamma   90.00
#
_symmetry.space_group_name_H-M   'P 1'
#
loop_
_entity.id
_entity.type
_entity.pdbx_description
1 polymer ?
#
loop_
_entity_poly.entity_id
_entity_poly.type
_entity_poly.pdbx_seq_one_letter_code
_entity_poly.pdbx_strand_id
1 'polypeptide(L)'
;MRVRPARGGDYANLRVSERRLRPCTSYMESVQTEINPLMRSILVDWLVEVAQEYRLCSDSLFLAVALLDRYLSRRRVPRARLQLAGVACALVAAKYEEIYAPAVDDFVYITDGTYARDEVLAAERDVLQALDHSLTAPTPKVFLRRAVRAAAAQL
;
A
#
# COMPACT_ATOMS: atom_id res chain seq x y z
N MET A 1 -15.80 -24.25 15.95
CA MET A 1 -14.35 -24.10 15.72
C MET A 1 -13.85 -22.89 16.50
N ARG A 2 -13.22 -23.08 17.67
CA ARG A 2 -12.72 -21.98 18.53
C ARG A 2 -11.36 -21.51 17.98
N VAL A 3 -11.28 -20.28 17.49
CA VAL A 3 -10.02 -19.64 17.09
C VAL A 3 -9.21 -19.40 18.37
N ARG A 4 -8.08 -20.09 18.54
CA ARG A 4 -7.18 -19.86 19.67
C ARG A 4 -6.57 -18.44 19.55
N PRO A 5 -6.51 -17.65 20.64
CA PRO A 5 -5.85 -16.35 20.60
C PRO A 5 -4.34 -16.53 20.41
N ALA A 6 -3.80 -15.80 19.43
CA ALA A 6 -2.38 -15.67 19.15
C ALA A 6 -1.58 -15.27 20.41
N ARG A 7 -0.68 -16.16 20.85
CA ARG A 7 0.22 -15.98 22.01
C ARG A 7 1.16 -14.79 21.76
N GLY A 8 1.70 -14.19 22.83
CA GLY A 8 2.49 -12.95 22.81
C GLY A 8 3.69 -12.88 21.85
N GLY A 9 4.16 -14.00 21.29
CA GLY A 9 5.21 -14.04 20.27
C GLY A 9 4.82 -13.39 18.94
N ASP A 10 3.54 -13.45 18.55
CA ASP A 10 3.08 -12.86 17.27
C ASP A 10 3.17 -11.32 17.28
N TYR A 11 3.01 -10.68 18.44
CA TYR A 11 3.06 -9.22 18.53
C TYR A 11 4.47 -8.66 18.42
N ALA A 12 5.45 -9.33 19.03
CA ALA A 12 6.86 -8.95 18.91
C ALA A 12 7.31 -9.06 17.45
N ASN A 13 6.91 -10.12 16.74
CA ASN A 13 7.20 -10.32 15.32
C ASN A 13 6.54 -9.24 14.43
N LEU A 14 5.30 -8.85 14.71
CA LEU A 14 4.63 -7.75 14.03
C LEU A 14 5.39 -6.43 14.23
N ARG A 15 5.85 -6.11 15.44
CA ARG A 15 6.65 -4.89 15.69
C ARG A 15 8.03 -4.92 15.02
N VAL A 16 8.69 -6.07 14.98
CA VAL A 16 9.98 -6.21 14.28
C VAL A 16 9.79 -6.03 12.78
N SER A 17 8.73 -6.60 12.21
CA SER A 17 8.41 -6.48 10.79
C SER A 17 8.00 -5.05 10.41
N GLU A 18 7.24 -4.35 11.27
CA GLU A 18 6.87 -2.95 11.11
C GLU A 18 8.12 -2.06 11.02
N ARG A 19 9.11 -2.29 11.89
CA ARG A 19 10.39 -1.55 11.85
C ARG A 19 11.20 -1.81 10.58
N ARG A 20 11.22 -3.05 10.10
CA ARG A 20 11.96 -3.43 8.88
C ARG A 20 11.34 -2.86 7.61
N LEU A 21 10.02 -2.72 7.60
CA LEU A 21 9.25 -2.34 6.42
C LEU A 21 8.79 -0.88 6.47
N ARG A 22 9.28 -0.11 7.45
CA ARG A 22 9.00 1.31 7.57
C ARG A 22 9.62 2.06 6.38
N PRO A 23 8.87 2.93 5.68
CA PRO A 23 9.45 3.83 4.71
C PRO A 23 10.49 4.75 5.36
N CYS A 24 11.46 5.23 4.58
CA CYS A 24 12.40 6.24 5.07
C CYS A 24 11.61 7.53 5.38
N THR A 25 11.70 8.08 6.59
CA THR A 25 10.87 9.24 6.96
C THR A 25 11.20 10.51 6.16
N SER A 26 12.39 10.56 5.53
CA SER A 26 12.89 11.69 4.76
C SER A 26 13.04 11.38 3.26
N TYR A 27 12.39 10.35 2.71
CA TYR A 27 12.56 10.02 1.28
C TYR A 27 12.14 11.17 0.35
N MET A 28 11.20 12.02 0.78
CA MET A 28 10.78 13.20 0.02
C MET A 28 11.91 14.23 -0.15
N GLU A 29 12.84 14.30 0.79
CA GLU A 29 13.98 15.23 0.75
C GLU A 29 15.25 14.55 0.22
N SER A 30 15.43 13.27 0.53
CA SER A 30 16.68 12.54 0.26
C SER A 30 16.69 11.77 -1.05
N VAL A 31 15.52 11.35 -1.55
CA VAL A 31 15.39 10.53 -2.77
C VAL A 31 14.73 11.32 -3.87
N GLN A 32 13.57 11.93 -3.58
CA GLN A 32 12.71 12.58 -4.57
C GLN A 32 13.23 13.96 -4.98
N THR A 33 13.08 14.29 -6.26
CA THR A 33 13.54 15.57 -6.84
C THR A 33 12.41 16.39 -7.47
N GLU A 34 11.32 15.75 -7.91
CA GLU A 34 10.21 16.40 -8.62
C GLU A 34 8.86 16.34 -7.88
N ILE A 35 8.78 15.51 -6.84
CA ILE A 35 7.56 15.32 -6.05
C ILE A 35 7.79 15.78 -4.62
N ASN A 36 6.73 16.23 -3.97
CA ASN A 36 6.76 16.75 -2.60
C ASN A 36 5.65 16.12 -1.74
N PRO A 37 5.65 16.35 -0.41
CA PRO A 37 4.64 15.78 0.48
C PRO A 37 3.19 16.11 0.11
N LEU A 38 2.93 17.31 -0.43
CA LEU A 38 1.59 17.73 -0.86
C LEU A 38 1.10 16.93 -2.08
N MET A 39 1.97 16.68 -3.05
CA MET A 39 1.62 15.85 -4.22
C MET A 39 1.32 14.41 -3.82
N ARG A 40 2.06 13.88 -2.84
CA ARG A 40 1.75 12.58 -2.25
C ARG A 40 0.40 12.59 -1.53
N SER A 41 0.07 13.62 -0.74
CA SER A 41 -1.23 13.66 -0.05
C SER A 41 -2.39 13.72 -1.05
N ILE A 42 -2.24 14.49 -2.14
CA ILE A 42 -3.23 14.54 -3.23
C ILE A 42 -3.39 13.15 -3.87
N LEU A 43 -2.29 12.45 -4.16
CA LEU A 43 -2.36 11.09 -4.70
C LEU A 43 -3.05 10.12 -3.72
N VAL A 44 -2.74 10.19 -2.43
CA VAL A 44 -3.33 9.31 -1.41
C VAL A 44 -4.83 9.58 -1.26
N ASP A 45 -5.24 10.84 -1.30
CA ASP A 45 -6.66 11.22 -1.29
C ASP A 45 -7.39 10.62 -2.50
N TRP A 46 -6.82 10.74 -3.70
CA TRP A 46 -7.36 10.07 -4.89
C TRP A 46 -7.38 8.54 -4.78
N LEU A 47 -6.39 7.91 -4.15
CA LEU A 47 -6.41 6.46 -3.90
C LEU A 47 -7.55 6.04 -2.94
N VAL A 48 -8.01 6.92 -2.05
CA VAL A 48 -9.22 6.67 -1.24
C VAL A 48 -10.45 6.60 -2.14
N GLU A 49 -10.57 7.52 -3.11
CA GLU A 49 -11.67 7.51 -4.09
C GLU A 49 -11.64 6.23 -4.94
N VAL A 50 -10.47 5.82 -5.44
CA VAL A 50 -10.28 4.55 -6.18
C VAL A 50 -10.72 3.35 -5.34
N ALA A 51 -10.33 3.32 -4.06
CA ALA A 51 -10.73 2.25 -3.16
C ALA A 51 -12.25 2.23 -2.90
N GLN A 52 -12.90 3.38 -2.86
CA GLN A 52 -14.36 3.48 -2.73
C GLN A 52 -15.07 3.00 -4.00
N GLU A 53 -14.62 3.45 -5.17
CA GLU A 53 -15.20 3.10 -6.47
C GLU A 53 -15.19 1.57 -6.70
N TYR A 54 -14.04 0.94 -6.46
CA TYR A 54 -13.89 -0.51 -6.60
C TYR A 54 -14.19 -1.31 -5.34
N ARG A 55 -14.70 -0.64 -4.28
CA ARG A 55 -15.08 -1.25 -3.00
C ARG A 55 -13.98 -2.11 -2.39
N LEU A 56 -12.72 -1.67 -2.54
CA LEU A 56 -11.58 -2.33 -1.96
C LEU A 56 -11.69 -2.31 -0.44
N CYS A 57 -11.27 -3.40 0.19
CA CYS A 57 -11.21 -3.46 1.63
C CYS A 57 -10.15 -2.48 2.15
N SER A 58 -10.30 -2.04 3.41
CA SER A 58 -9.33 -1.12 4.00
C SER A 58 -7.92 -1.71 4.11
N ASP A 59 -7.77 -3.04 4.20
CA ASP A 59 -6.43 -3.66 4.22
C ASP A 59 -5.69 -3.40 2.90
N SER A 60 -6.38 -3.51 1.74
CA SER A 60 -5.84 -3.16 0.42
C SER A 60 -5.41 -1.70 0.33
N LEU A 61 -6.23 -0.75 0.80
CA LEU A 61 -5.87 0.68 0.78
C LEU A 61 -4.64 0.96 1.66
N PHE A 62 -4.62 0.44 2.89
CA PHE A 62 -3.47 0.63 3.77
C PHE A 62 -2.19 0.00 3.21
N LEU A 63 -2.30 -1.18 2.59
CA LEU A 63 -1.19 -1.82 1.92
C LEU A 63 -0.72 -1.00 0.72
N ALA A 64 -1.61 -0.50 -0.13
CA ALA A 64 -1.26 0.33 -1.28
C ALA A 64 -0.46 1.57 -0.87
N VAL A 65 -0.88 2.30 0.17
CA VAL A 65 -0.15 3.47 0.69
C VAL A 65 1.21 3.07 1.26
N ALA A 66 1.29 1.95 1.99
CA ALA A 66 2.56 1.46 2.52
C ALA A 66 3.54 1.04 1.41
N LEU A 67 3.05 0.39 0.35
CA LEU A 67 3.84 0.04 -0.83
C LEU A 67 4.32 1.29 -1.55
N LEU A 68 3.44 2.29 -1.76
CA LEU A 68 3.79 3.57 -2.37
C LEU A 68 4.94 4.25 -1.62
N ASP A 69 4.82 4.40 -0.30
CA ASP A 69 5.86 5.08 0.48
C ASP A 69 7.22 4.35 0.44
N ARG A 70 7.20 3.02 0.49
CA ARG A 70 8.42 2.21 0.38
C ARG A 70 9.01 2.27 -1.03
N TYR A 71 8.18 2.29 -2.05
CA TYR A 71 8.59 2.43 -3.44
C TYR A 71 9.25 3.80 -3.68
N LEU A 72 8.62 4.89 -3.20
CA LEU A 72 9.20 6.24 -3.23
C LEU A 72 10.46 6.38 -2.37
N SER A 73 10.68 5.49 -1.40
CA SER A 73 11.94 5.43 -0.65
C SER A 73 13.09 4.80 -1.45
N ARG A 74 12.82 4.08 -2.54
CA ARG A 74 13.81 3.30 -3.31
C ARG A 74 13.95 3.76 -4.76
N ARG A 75 12.91 4.37 -5.32
CA ARG A 75 12.86 4.84 -6.71
C ARG A 75 12.61 6.33 -6.76
N ARG A 76 13.38 7.04 -7.60
CA ARG A 76 13.04 8.41 -8.00
C ARG A 76 11.88 8.37 -8.98
N VAL A 77 10.82 9.11 -8.71
CA VAL A 77 9.62 9.12 -9.55
C VAL A 77 9.41 10.52 -10.10
N PRO A 78 9.42 10.70 -11.43
CA PRO A 78 9.04 11.97 -12.05
C PRO A 78 7.61 12.35 -11.68
N ARG A 79 7.30 13.65 -11.61
CA ARG A 79 5.95 14.12 -11.28
C ARG A 79 4.88 13.49 -12.18
N ALA A 80 5.15 13.39 -13.47
CA ALA A 80 4.24 12.84 -14.47
C ALA A 80 3.95 11.33 -14.29
N ARG A 81 4.78 10.61 -13.54
CA ARG A 81 4.64 9.15 -13.31
C ARG A 81 4.11 8.83 -11.90
N LEU A 82 3.83 9.84 -11.08
CA LEU A 82 3.41 9.64 -9.69
C LEU A 82 2.06 8.89 -9.60
N GLN A 83 1.07 9.25 -10.41
CA GLN A 83 -0.22 8.55 -10.44
C GLN A 83 -0.07 7.10 -10.90
N LEU A 84 0.74 6.82 -11.93
CA LEU A 84 1.04 5.45 -12.37
C LEU A 84 1.66 4.60 -11.25
N ALA A 85 2.57 5.17 -10.46
CA ALA A 85 3.14 4.48 -9.30
C ALA A 85 2.07 4.16 -8.25
N GLY A 86 1.16 5.10 -7.97
CA GLY A 86 0.03 4.89 -7.07
C GLY A 86 -0.91 3.77 -7.55
N VAL A 87 -1.28 3.79 -8.83
CA VAL A 87 -2.12 2.78 -9.49
C VAL A 87 -1.47 1.40 -9.43
N ALA A 88 -0.18 1.30 -9.74
CA ALA A 88 0.55 0.05 -9.64
C ALA A 88 0.58 -0.50 -8.20
N CYS A 89 0.79 0.37 -7.19
CA CYS A 89 0.74 -0.04 -5.80
C CYS A 89 -0.66 -0.51 -5.37
N ALA A 90 -1.72 0.15 -5.84
CA ALA A 90 -3.10 -0.24 -5.59
C ALA A 90 -3.45 -1.59 -6.24
N LEU A 91 -3.01 -1.82 -7.48
CA LEU A 91 -3.17 -3.09 -8.19
C LEU A 91 -2.48 -4.24 -7.44
N VAL A 92 -1.23 -4.04 -7.02
CA VAL A 92 -0.48 -5.04 -6.23
C VAL A 92 -1.19 -5.33 -4.92
N ALA A 93 -1.65 -4.29 -4.20
CA ALA A 93 -2.35 -4.46 -2.94
C ALA A 93 -3.69 -5.19 -3.11
N ALA A 94 -4.46 -4.85 -4.15
CA ALA A 94 -5.73 -5.50 -4.44
C ALA A 94 -5.53 -6.98 -4.77
N LYS A 95 -4.54 -7.33 -5.61
CA LYS A 95 -4.17 -8.73 -5.90
C LYS A 95 -3.74 -9.51 -4.66
N TYR A 96 -3.25 -8.83 -3.63
CA TYR A 96 -2.73 -9.46 -2.42
C TYR A 96 -3.81 -9.67 -1.36
N GLU A 97 -4.70 -8.69 -1.15
CA GLU A 97 -5.67 -8.69 -0.04
C GLU A 97 -7.10 -9.05 -0.47
N GLU A 98 -7.50 -8.81 -1.72
CA GLU A 98 -8.87 -9.07 -2.18
C GLU A 98 -9.09 -10.51 -2.57
N ILE A 99 -10.28 -11.04 -2.25
CA ILE A 99 -10.73 -12.34 -2.77
C ILE A 99 -10.94 -12.25 -4.29
N TYR A 100 -11.52 -11.13 -4.74
CA TYR A 100 -11.77 -10.82 -6.14
C TYR A 100 -11.19 -9.44 -6.44
N ALA A 101 -9.91 -9.41 -6.82
CA ALA A 101 -9.24 -8.18 -7.19
C ALA A 101 -9.78 -7.62 -8.53
N PRO A 102 -9.88 -6.29 -8.70
CA PRO A 102 -10.17 -5.68 -10.00
C PRO A 102 -9.13 -6.07 -11.04
N ALA A 103 -9.55 -6.13 -12.31
CA ALA A 103 -8.66 -6.39 -13.42
C ALA A 103 -7.75 -5.19 -13.69
N VAL A 104 -6.65 -5.43 -14.41
CA VAL A 104 -5.75 -4.35 -14.84
C VAL A 104 -6.50 -3.29 -15.66
N ASP A 105 -7.47 -3.72 -16.46
CA ASP A 105 -8.24 -2.83 -17.33
C ASP A 105 -9.16 -1.88 -16.54
N ASP A 106 -9.58 -2.26 -15.32
CA ASP A 106 -10.28 -1.36 -14.40
C ASP A 106 -9.34 -0.22 -13.97
N PHE A 107 -8.09 -0.55 -13.62
CA PHE A 107 -7.09 0.46 -13.26
C PHE A 107 -6.66 1.34 -14.44
N VAL A 108 -6.70 0.84 -15.67
CA VAL A 108 -6.54 1.67 -16.88
C VAL A 108 -7.71 2.64 -17.00
N TYR A 109 -8.94 2.13 -16.83
CA TYR A 109 -10.17 2.92 -16.94
C TYR A 109 -10.24 4.06 -15.91
N ILE A 110 -9.93 3.81 -14.63
CA ILE A 110 -10.02 4.85 -13.59
C ILE A 110 -8.99 5.97 -13.75
N THR A 111 -7.94 5.73 -14.54
CA THR A 111 -6.97 6.78 -14.91
C THR A 111 -7.42 7.58 -16.13
N ASP A 112 -8.67 7.44 -16.56
CA ASP A 112 -9.23 8.06 -17.77
C ASP A 112 -8.39 7.75 -19.03
N GLY A 113 -7.86 6.53 -19.11
CA GLY A 113 -6.99 6.10 -20.20
C GLY A 113 -5.63 6.81 -20.28
N THR A 114 -5.21 7.53 -19.23
CA THR A 114 -3.91 8.22 -19.17
C THR A 114 -2.74 7.26 -19.38
N TYR A 115 -2.88 6.00 -18.97
CA TYR A 115 -1.85 4.97 -19.13
C TYR A 115 -2.36 3.77 -19.90
N ALA A 116 -1.52 3.24 -20.80
CA ALA A 116 -1.84 1.98 -21.45
C ALA A 116 -1.71 0.80 -20.49
N ARG A 117 -2.43 -0.29 -20.77
CA ARG A 117 -2.37 -1.54 -20.02
C ARG A 117 -0.94 -2.05 -19.77
N ASP A 118 -0.10 -1.97 -20.79
CA ASP A 118 1.29 -2.43 -20.70
C ASP A 118 2.15 -1.53 -19.80
N GLU A 119 1.83 -0.24 -19.70
CA GLU A 119 2.50 0.67 -18.77
C GLU A 119 2.11 0.37 -17.32
N VAL A 120 0.83 0.09 -17.06
CA VAL A 120 0.36 -0.32 -15.73
C VAL A 120 1.03 -1.63 -15.31
N LEU A 121 1.12 -2.61 -16.20
CA LEU A 121 1.81 -3.88 -15.95
C LEU A 121 3.33 -3.71 -15.77
N ALA A 122 3.95 -2.79 -16.53
CA ALA A 122 5.36 -2.48 -16.35
C ALA A 122 5.64 -1.84 -14.99
N ALA A 123 4.79 -0.89 -14.59
CA ALA A 123 4.88 -0.24 -13.28
C ALA A 123 4.63 -1.23 -12.12
N GLU A 124 3.67 -2.14 -12.26
CA GLU A 124 3.46 -3.24 -11.30
C GLU A 124 4.75 -4.07 -11.12
N ARG A 125 5.38 -4.48 -12.22
CA ARG A 125 6.64 -5.24 -12.16
C ARG A 125 7.76 -4.45 -11.49
N ASP A 126 7.91 -3.17 -11.80
CA ASP A 126 8.94 -2.34 -11.16
C ASP A 126 8.67 -2.14 -9.65
N VAL A 127 7.42 -1.97 -9.24
CA VAL A 127 7.05 -1.92 -7.82
C VAL A 127 7.45 -3.21 -7.10
N LEU A 128 7.11 -4.37 -7.67
CA LEU A 128 7.45 -5.67 -7.09
C LEU A 128 8.97 -5.88 -7.00
N GLN A 129 9.70 -5.55 -8.05
CA GLN A 129 11.17 -5.64 -8.10
C GLN A 129 11.83 -4.68 -7.11
N ALA A 130 11.41 -3.42 -7.10
CA ALA A 130 11.95 -2.41 -6.20
C ALA A 130 11.73 -2.77 -4.72
N LEU A 131 10.68 -3.54 -4.40
CA LEU A 131 10.37 -3.98 -3.04
C LEU A 131 10.85 -5.39 -2.70
N ASP A 132 11.63 -6.03 -3.58
CA ASP A 132 12.11 -7.41 -3.42
C ASP A 132 10.96 -8.40 -3.14
N HIS A 133 9.78 -8.16 -3.73
CA HIS A 133 8.54 -8.90 -3.47
C HIS A 133 8.12 -8.96 -1.98
N SER A 134 8.67 -8.10 -1.13
CA SER A 134 8.34 -8.02 0.29
C SER A 134 7.06 -7.20 0.48
N LEU A 135 5.90 -7.85 0.32
CA LEU A 135 4.58 -7.20 0.41
C LEU A 135 3.96 -7.27 1.80
N THR A 136 4.32 -8.27 2.61
CA THR A 136 3.78 -8.49 3.96
C THR A 136 4.29 -7.44 4.95
N ALA A 137 3.67 -6.26 4.98
CA ALA A 137 3.91 -5.23 5.97
C ALA A 137 2.78 -5.20 7.01
N PRO A 138 3.09 -5.24 8.33
CA PRO A 138 2.08 -4.97 9.35
C PRO A 138 1.53 -3.56 9.15
N THR A 139 0.23 -3.45 8.88
CA THR A 139 -0.44 -2.14 8.73
C THR A 139 -0.93 -1.64 10.10
N PRO A 140 -1.15 -0.32 10.28
CA PRO A 140 -1.70 0.25 11.52
C PRO A 140 -2.98 -0.44 11.99
N LYS A 141 -3.81 -0.91 11.06
CA LYS A 141 -5.07 -1.62 11.33
C LYS A 141 -4.88 -2.91 12.12
N VAL A 142 -3.79 -3.65 11.89
CA VAL A 142 -3.48 -4.89 12.65
C VAL A 142 -3.27 -4.57 14.13
N PHE A 143 -2.56 -3.49 14.42
CA PHE A 143 -2.31 -3.05 15.80
C PHE A 143 -3.58 -2.53 16.47
N LEU A 144 -4.38 -1.72 15.75
CA LEU A 144 -5.67 -1.21 16.22
C LEU A 144 -6.64 -2.34 16.60
N ARG A 145 -6.82 -3.34 15.72
CA ARG A 145 -7.68 -4.50 15.99
C ARG A 145 -7.25 -5.25 17.25
N ARG A 146 -5.95 -5.37 17.50
CA ARG A 146 -5.44 -6.04 18.71
C ARG A 146 -5.68 -5.21 19.96
N ALA A 147 -5.48 -3.90 19.91
CA ALA A 147 -5.74 -3.00 21.04
C ALA A 147 -7.22 -3.02 21.45
N VAL A 148 -8.14 -2.94 20.47
CA VAL A 148 -9.59 -3.03 20.73
C VAL A 148 -9.96 -4.37 21.37
N ARG A 149 -9.42 -5.49 20.88
CA ARG A 149 -9.66 -6.81 21.48
C ARG A 149 -9.13 -6.92 22.91
N ALA A 150 -7.99 -6.32 23.20
CA ALA A 150 -7.41 -6.34 24.55
C ALA A 150 -8.26 -5.51 25.52
N ALA A 151 -8.71 -4.32 25.11
CA ALA A 151 -9.60 -3.48 25.90
C ALA A 151 -10.95 -4.15 26.17
N ALA A 152 -11.54 -4.81 25.15
CA ALA A 152 -12.79 -5.53 25.29
C ALA A 152 -12.69 -6.80 26.17
N ALA A 153 -11.49 -7.33 26.41
CA ALA A 153 -11.26 -8.47 27.30
C ALA A 153 -11.03 -8.05 28.77
N GLN A 154 -10.99 -6.74 29.05
CA GLN A 154 -10.83 -6.15 30.38
C GLN A 154 -12.16 -5.61 30.96
N LEU A 155 -13.25 -5.74 30.20
CA LEU A 155 -14.63 -5.47 30.60
C LEU A 155 -15.37 -6.79 30.80
#